data_AF-A0A7Z0PUS9-F1
#
_entry.id   AF-A0A7Z0PUS9-F1
#
_cell.length_a   1.000
_cell.length_b   1.000
_cell.length_c   1.000
_cell.angle_alpha   90.00
_cell.angle_beta   90.00
_cell.angle_gamma   90.00
#
_symmetry.space_group_name_H-M   'P 1'
#
loop_
_entity.id
_entity.type
_entity.pdbx_description
1 polymer ?
#
loop_
_entity_poly.entity_id
_entity_poly.type
_entity_poly.pdbx_seq_one_letter_code
_entity_poly.pdbx_strand_id
1 'polypeptide(L)'
;MSSLISEEEIAHETELVWLEDPQDLDYVRQSLDRLPTRKGKPAYHRDGRMVGYAILGPGAKPSRSSGTFRRRVFWLLPHDRDTDPTGLYTKGAPAEAVDPRTVAAGVKGYKTERSEGGPPSTAMRELGITLPL
;
A
#
# COMPACT_ATOMS: atom_id res chain seq x y z
N MET A 1 -13.47 -3.01 7.84
CA MET A 1 -13.78 -2.52 6.48
C MET A 1 -12.59 -2.82 5.59
N SER A 2 -12.82 -3.70 4.62
CA SER A 2 -11.80 -4.33 3.77
C SER A 2 -11.28 -3.34 2.72
N SER A 3 -9.95 -3.20 2.59
CA SER A 3 -9.34 -2.57 1.41
C SER A 3 -9.81 -3.30 0.14
N LEU A 4 -9.99 -2.57 -0.96
CA LEU A 4 -10.73 -2.99 -2.17
C LEU A 4 -10.11 -4.16 -2.97
N ILE A 5 -9.06 -4.79 -2.47
CA ILE A 5 -8.31 -5.85 -3.16
C ILE A 5 -8.49 -7.17 -2.40
N SER A 6 -8.86 -8.24 -3.09
CA SER A 6 -8.96 -9.59 -2.49
C SER A 6 -7.62 -10.33 -2.54
N GLU A 7 -7.45 -11.36 -1.70
CA GLU A 7 -6.22 -12.18 -1.69
C GLU A 7 -6.04 -12.95 -3.01
N GLU A 8 -7.14 -13.38 -3.65
CA GLU A 8 -7.09 -14.03 -4.96
C GLU A 8 -6.49 -13.12 -6.04
N GLU A 9 -6.74 -11.80 -5.96
CA GLU A 9 -6.20 -10.85 -6.92
C GLU A 9 -4.69 -10.63 -6.79
N ILE A 10 -4.11 -10.97 -5.62
CA ILE A 10 -2.70 -10.79 -5.29
C ILE A 10 -1.97 -12.13 -5.04
N ALA A 11 -2.63 -13.27 -5.19
CA ALA A 11 -2.10 -14.59 -4.88
C ALA A 11 -0.84 -15.00 -5.67
N HIS A 12 -0.53 -14.29 -6.76
CA HIS A 12 0.65 -14.53 -7.57
C HIS A 12 1.78 -13.51 -7.35
N GLU A 13 1.64 -12.61 -6.39
CA GLU A 13 2.75 -11.77 -5.95
C GLU A 13 3.82 -12.63 -5.28
N THR A 14 5.08 -12.35 -5.60
CA THR A 14 6.22 -13.04 -4.98
C THR A 14 7.06 -12.13 -4.11
N GLU A 15 6.97 -10.83 -4.35
CA GLU A 15 7.78 -9.82 -3.66
C GLU A 15 7.07 -8.47 -3.72
N LEU A 16 7.20 -7.69 -2.64
CA LEU A 16 6.89 -6.26 -2.64
C LEU A 16 8.21 -5.49 -2.66
N VAL A 17 8.36 -4.61 -3.63
CA VAL A 17 9.50 -3.70 -3.71
C VAL A 17 9.06 -2.35 -3.20
N TRP A 18 9.66 -1.91 -2.10
CA TRP A 18 9.47 -0.58 -1.54
C TRP A 18 10.54 0.37 -2.08
N LEU A 19 10.12 1.56 -2.49
CA LEU A 19 10.99 2.63 -2.98
C LEU A 19 11.40 3.59 -1.85
N GLU A 20 10.71 3.51 -0.72
CA GLU A 20 10.90 4.26 0.51
C GLU A 20 10.68 3.32 1.70
N ASP A 21 11.13 3.68 2.89
CA ASP A 21 10.95 2.80 4.05
C ASP A 21 9.46 2.73 4.45
N PRO A 22 8.79 1.57 4.35
CA PRO A 22 7.40 1.43 4.78
C PRO A 22 7.20 1.67 6.27
N GLN A 23 8.27 1.61 7.09
CA GLN A 23 8.17 1.93 8.51
C GLN A 23 7.91 3.42 8.74
N ASP A 24 8.34 4.31 7.85
CA ASP A 24 8.17 5.75 8.04
C ASP A 24 6.79 6.26 7.61
N LEU A 25 6.03 5.45 6.85
CA LEU A 25 4.75 5.86 6.26
C LEU A 25 3.57 5.41 7.12
N ASP A 26 2.69 6.33 7.52
CA ASP A 26 1.50 6.04 8.34
C ASP A 26 0.52 5.08 7.65
N TYR A 27 0.30 5.33 6.37
CA TYR A 27 -0.45 4.45 5.49
C TYR A 27 0.11 4.58 4.07
N VAL A 28 -0.29 3.67 3.20
CA VAL A 28 -0.11 3.80 1.76
C VAL A 28 -1.44 3.53 1.07
N ARG A 29 -1.72 4.22 -0.03
CA ARG A 29 -2.83 3.85 -0.91
C ARG A 29 -2.40 2.70 -1.80
N GLN A 30 -3.34 1.86 -2.21
CA GLN A 30 -3.06 0.74 -3.14
C GLN A 30 -4.05 0.70 -4.31
N SER A 31 -3.56 0.26 -5.46
CA SER A 31 -4.38 -0.05 -6.64
C SER A 31 -3.84 -1.27 -7.38
N LEU A 32 -4.70 -1.93 -8.18
CA LEU A 32 -4.29 -2.94 -9.15
C LEU A 32 -4.14 -2.32 -10.54
N ASP A 33 -2.91 -2.05 -10.92
CA ASP A 33 -2.58 -1.44 -12.20
C ASP A 33 -2.42 -2.49 -13.29
N ARG A 34 -2.82 -2.15 -14.53
CA ARG A 34 -2.61 -3.01 -15.70
C ARG A 34 -1.25 -2.69 -16.32
N LEU A 35 -0.30 -3.61 -16.19
CA LEU A 35 1.08 -3.42 -16.63
C LEU A 35 1.50 -4.47 -17.67
N PRO A 36 2.37 -4.12 -18.64
CA PRO A 36 2.78 -5.04 -19.70
C PRO A 36 3.70 -6.16 -19.19
N THR A 37 4.32 -5.99 -18.02
CA THR A 37 5.32 -6.91 -17.47
C THR A 37 4.97 -7.35 -16.04
N ARG A 38 5.36 -8.58 -15.69
CA ARG A 38 5.28 -9.12 -14.32
C ARG A 38 6.25 -8.47 -13.34
N LYS A 39 7.35 -7.92 -13.86
CA LYS A 39 8.51 -7.45 -13.11
C LYS A 39 8.93 -6.04 -13.53
N GLY A 40 9.86 -5.45 -12.78
CA GLY A 40 10.40 -4.12 -13.02
C GLY A 40 9.50 -3.01 -12.44
N LYS A 41 10.10 -1.83 -12.25
CA LYS A 41 9.40 -0.64 -11.76
C LYS A 41 8.35 -0.22 -12.78
N PRO A 42 7.06 -0.14 -12.40
CA PRO A 42 6.01 0.36 -13.28
C PRO A 42 6.28 1.82 -13.68
N ALA A 43 5.88 2.19 -14.90
CA ALA A 43 5.78 3.60 -15.25
C ALA A 43 4.65 4.24 -14.42
N TYR A 44 4.90 5.42 -13.86
CA TYR A 44 3.96 6.11 -12.98
C TYR A 44 3.71 7.51 -13.51
N HIS A 45 2.46 7.78 -13.89
CA HIS A 45 2.03 9.03 -14.54
C HIS A 45 0.78 9.60 -13.89
N ARG A 46 0.62 9.36 -12.59
CA ARG A 46 -0.48 9.89 -11.78
C ARG A 46 0.02 11.03 -10.92
N ASP A 47 -0.91 11.79 -10.39
CA ASP A 47 -0.59 12.75 -9.36
C ASP A 47 -0.04 12.04 -8.11
N GLY A 48 0.83 12.70 -7.38
CA GLY A 48 1.55 12.11 -6.26
C GLY A 48 2.75 11.22 -6.65
N ARG A 49 3.12 10.30 -5.76
CA ARG A 49 4.35 9.49 -5.87
C ARG A 49 4.10 8.01 -5.61
N MET A 50 4.76 7.17 -6.39
CA MET A 50 4.81 5.72 -6.17
C MET A 50 5.81 5.42 -5.05
N VAL A 51 5.37 4.65 -4.06
CA VAL A 51 6.18 4.29 -2.89
C VAL A 51 6.53 2.80 -2.86
N GLY A 52 5.83 2.00 -3.64
CA GLY A 52 6.14 0.58 -3.78
C GLY A 52 5.31 -0.10 -4.85
N TYR A 53 5.66 -1.34 -5.18
CA TYR A 53 4.93 -2.16 -6.13
C TYR A 53 5.20 -3.65 -5.93
N ALA A 54 4.27 -4.47 -6.38
CA ALA A 54 4.43 -5.92 -6.37
C ALA A 54 5.13 -6.44 -7.63
N ILE A 55 5.95 -7.47 -7.43
CA ILE A 55 6.47 -8.35 -8.47
C ILE A 55 5.60 -9.61 -8.53
N LEU A 56 5.28 -10.06 -9.74
CA LEU A 56 4.53 -11.29 -9.94
C LEU A 56 5.43 -12.47 -10.31
N GLY A 57 5.07 -13.64 -9.79
CA GLY A 57 5.65 -14.91 -10.15
C GLY A 57 5.22 -15.43 -11.53
N PRO A 58 5.85 -16.50 -12.03
CA PRO A 58 5.55 -17.08 -13.34
C PRO A 58 4.11 -17.62 -13.46
N GLY A 59 3.48 -17.97 -12.32
CA GLY A 59 2.08 -18.40 -12.27
C GLY A 59 1.06 -17.33 -12.65
N ALA A 60 1.43 -16.04 -12.58
CA ALA A 60 0.55 -14.96 -12.99
C ALA A 60 0.32 -14.99 -14.51
N LYS A 61 -0.94 -15.06 -14.91
CA LYS A 61 -1.36 -15.05 -16.31
C LYS A 61 -1.77 -13.63 -16.74
N PRO A 62 -1.37 -13.18 -17.94
CA PRO A 62 -1.85 -11.91 -18.46
C PRO A 62 -3.35 -11.99 -18.76
N SER A 63 -4.02 -10.84 -18.75
CA SER A 63 -5.38 -10.71 -19.26
C SER A 63 -5.46 -11.21 -20.70
N ARG A 64 -6.47 -12.04 -21.00
CA ARG A 64 -6.69 -12.55 -22.37
C ARG A 64 -7.00 -11.44 -23.38
N SER A 65 -7.61 -10.34 -22.93
CA SER A 65 -8.03 -9.25 -23.82
C SER A 65 -6.93 -8.23 -24.09
N SER A 66 -6.06 -7.95 -23.12
CA SER A 66 -5.07 -6.86 -23.21
C SER A 66 -3.63 -7.32 -23.17
N GLY A 67 -3.36 -8.58 -22.82
CA GLY A 67 -1.99 -9.08 -22.61
C GLY A 67 -1.29 -8.52 -21.36
N THR A 68 -1.95 -7.65 -20.60
CA THR A 68 -1.38 -7.00 -19.40
C THR A 68 -1.62 -7.81 -18.12
N PHE A 69 -0.76 -7.63 -17.14
CA PHE A 69 -0.85 -8.19 -15.79
C PHE A 69 -1.50 -7.18 -14.84
N ARG A 70 -2.32 -7.65 -13.89
CA ARG A 70 -2.76 -6.83 -12.75
C ARG A 70 -1.68 -6.87 -11.68
N ARG A 71 -1.14 -5.71 -11.29
CA ARG A 71 -0.06 -5.60 -10.30
C ARG A 71 -0.43 -4.58 -9.25
N ARG A 72 -0.26 -4.94 -7.98
CA ARG A 72 -0.47 -4.02 -6.87
C ARG A 72 0.61 -2.93 -6.89
N VAL A 73 0.18 -1.68 -6.81
CA VAL A 73 1.03 -0.50 -6.73
C VAL A 73 0.64 0.28 -5.50
N PHE A 74 1.63 0.74 -4.75
CA PHE A 74 1.47 1.57 -3.56
C PHE A 74 1.89 3.00 -3.86
N TRP A 75 1.10 3.97 -3.39
CA TRP A 75 1.31 5.38 -3.70
C TRP A 75 0.74 6.30 -2.61
N LEU A 76 1.16 7.57 -2.68
CA LEU A 76 0.70 8.67 -1.85
C LEU A 76 0.41 9.90 -2.72
N LEU A 77 -0.63 10.65 -2.36
CA LEU A 77 -0.98 11.94 -2.96
C LEU A 77 -0.41 13.10 -2.14
N PRO A 78 -0.28 14.30 -2.73
CA PRO A 78 0.23 15.48 -2.02
C PRO A 78 -0.58 15.90 -0.78
N HIS A 79 -1.85 15.50 -0.70
CA HIS A 79 -2.75 15.80 0.43
C HIS A 79 -2.91 14.63 1.41
N ASP A 80 -2.16 13.54 1.22
CA ASP A 80 -2.11 12.47 2.22
C ASP A 80 -1.30 12.93 3.44
N ARG A 81 -1.57 12.30 4.59
CA ARG A 81 -1.08 12.76 5.91
C ARG A 81 0.45 12.85 5.96
N ASP A 82 1.14 11.97 5.24
CA ASP A 82 2.60 11.97 5.13
C ASP A 82 3.16 13.32 4.64
N THR A 83 2.46 13.99 3.72
CA THR A 83 2.87 15.28 3.16
C THR A 83 2.15 16.46 3.81
N ASP A 84 0.88 16.29 4.17
CA ASP A 84 0.06 17.30 4.87
C ASP A 84 -0.56 16.71 6.15
N PRO A 85 0.20 16.67 7.26
CA PRO A 85 -0.25 16.03 8.50
C PRO A 85 -1.40 16.75 9.18
N THR A 86 -1.60 18.04 8.88
CA THR A 86 -2.70 18.87 9.37
C THR A 86 -3.88 18.97 8.39
N GLY A 87 -3.79 18.25 7.27
CA GLY A 87 -4.74 18.31 6.17
C GLY A 87 -5.95 17.40 6.33
N LEU A 88 -6.56 17.06 5.19
CA LEU A 88 -7.80 16.27 5.11
C LEU A 88 -7.71 14.94 5.89
N TYR A 89 -6.54 14.30 5.84
CA TYR A 89 -6.31 13.01 6.48
C TYR A 89 -5.60 13.12 7.83
N THR A 90 -5.71 14.26 8.53
CA THR A 90 -5.28 14.37 9.95
C THR A 90 -5.82 13.21 10.78
N LYS A 91 -7.07 12.82 10.54
CA LYS A 91 -7.69 11.60 11.07
C LYS A 91 -8.33 10.80 9.95
N GLY A 92 -8.39 9.50 10.15
CA GLY A 92 -8.85 8.54 9.15
C GLY A 92 -7.83 8.35 8.02
N ALA A 93 -8.04 7.30 7.24
CA ALA A 93 -7.29 7.01 6.02
C ALA A 93 -8.24 6.81 4.84
N PRO A 94 -7.80 7.08 3.60
CA PRO A 94 -8.56 6.79 2.38
C PRO A 94 -9.10 5.36 2.36
N ALA A 95 -10.21 5.10 1.65
CA ALA A 95 -10.85 3.78 1.65
C ALA A 95 -9.92 2.65 1.16
N GLU A 96 -9.08 2.96 0.18
CA GLU A 96 -8.06 2.09 -0.38
C GLU A 96 -6.79 1.98 0.46
N ALA A 97 -6.60 2.84 1.46
CA ALA A 97 -5.38 2.89 2.25
C ALA A 97 -5.23 1.68 3.18
N VAL A 98 -3.98 1.29 3.40
CA VAL A 98 -3.58 0.23 4.34
C VAL A 98 -2.33 0.64 5.10
N ASP A 99 -2.15 0.07 6.29
CA ASP A 99 -0.88 0.17 6.99
C ASP A 99 0.18 -0.66 6.23
N PRO A 100 1.26 -0.04 5.72
CA PRO A 100 2.29 -0.73 4.95
C PRO A 100 3.03 -1.81 5.76
N ARG A 101 2.93 -1.81 7.10
CA ARG A 101 3.54 -2.82 7.98
C ARG A 101 2.73 -4.12 8.04
N THR A 102 1.52 -4.11 7.49
CA THR A 102 0.58 -5.25 7.50
C THR A 102 0.52 -5.99 6.16
N VAL A 103 1.10 -5.40 5.11
CA VAL A 103 1.14 -5.99 3.77
C VAL A 103 2.39 -6.85 3.58
N ALA A 104 2.20 -7.98 2.90
CA ALA A 104 3.26 -8.78 2.32
C ALA A 104 2.80 -9.28 0.94
N ALA A 105 3.71 -9.89 0.18
CA ALA A 105 3.37 -10.48 -1.12
C ALA A 105 2.26 -11.53 -0.94
N GLY A 106 1.14 -11.37 -1.64
CA GLY A 106 -0.03 -12.25 -1.54
C GLY A 106 -0.84 -12.08 -0.25
N VAL A 107 -0.41 -11.20 0.66
CA VAL A 107 -1.10 -10.91 1.92
C VAL A 107 -1.80 -9.58 1.82
N LYS A 108 -3.08 -9.59 2.19
CA LYS A 108 -3.90 -8.39 2.23
C LYS A 108 -3.51 -7.51 3.42
N GLY A 109 -3.33 -6.22 3.14
CA GLY A 109 -3.14 -5.21 4.20
C GLY A 109 -4.45 -4.81 4.84
N TYR A 110 -4.36 -4.27 6.04
CA TYR A 110 -5.49 -3.70 6.76
C TYR A 110 -5.13 -2.34 7.34
N LYS A 111 -6.16 -1.60 7.72
CA LYS A 111 -5.99 -0.35 8.45
C LYS A 111 -5.79 -0.67 9.93
N THR A 112 -4.78 -0.06 10.52
CA THR A 112 -4.48 -0.04 11.95
C THR A 112 -4.90 1.31 12.55
N GLU A 113 -4.93 1.40 13.87
CA GLU A 113 -5.16 2.67 14.58
C GLU A 113 -4.15 3.73 14.12
N ARG A 114 -2.87 3.36 13.95
CA ARG A 114 -1.83 4.24 13.42
C ARG A 114 -2.21 4.78 12.04
N SER A 115 -2.56 3.89 11.11
CA SER A 115 -2.91 4.31 9.74
C SER A 115 -4.10 5.26 9.71
N GLU A 116 -5.05 5.08 10.63
CA GLU A 116 -6.23 5.93 10.80
C GLU A 116 -5.94 7.23 11.59
N GLY A 117 -4.69 7.52 11.95
CA GLY A 117 -4.33 8.72 12.73
C GLY A 117 -4.83 8.66 14.18
N GLY A 118 -5.09 7.44 14.66
CA GLY A 118 -5.44 7.15 16.03
C GLY A 118 -4.21 7.19 16.94
N PRO A 119 -4.42 7.39 18.26
CA PRO A 119 -3.32 7.33 19.22
C PRO A 119 -2.68 5.92 19.21
N PRO A 120 -1.40 5.79 19.63
CA PRO A 120 -0.76 4.49 19.79
C PRO A 120 -1.64 3.56 20.64
N SER A 121 -1.79 2.31 20.20
CA SER A 121 -2.58 1.33 20.94
C SER A 121 -2.02 1.11 22.35
N THR A 122 -2.87 0.69 23.29
CA THR A 122 -2.44 0.47 24.69
C THR A 122 -1.25 -0.50 24.77
N ALA A 123 -1.23 -1.54 23.94
CA ALA A 123 -0.12 -2.48 23.85
C ALA A 123 1.19 -1.85 23.35
N MET A 124 1.13 -0.89 22.41
CA MET A 124 2.32 -0.15 21.96
C MET A 124 2.86 0.76 23.05
N ARG A 125 1.97 1.37 23.85
CA ARG A 125 2.35 2.18 25.02
C ARG A 125 3.00 1.31 26.10
N GLU A 126 2.45 0.13 26.38
CA GLU A 126 2.99 -0.84 27.34
C GLU A 126 4.37 -1.39 26.92
N LEU A 127 4.62 -1.51 25.61
CA LEU A 127 5.91 -1.91 25.05
C LEU A 127 6.90 -0.74 24.89
N GLY A 128 6.54 0.48 25.29
CA GLY A 128 7.42 1.65 25.22
C GLY A 128 7.68 2.18 23.80
N ILE A 129 6.87 1.77 22.81
CA ILE A 129 7.03 2.19 21.42
C ILE A 129 6.33 3.54 21.23
N THR A 130 7.11 4.59 21.00
CA THR A 130 6.61 5.93 20.66
C THR A 130 6.49 6.06 19.14
N LEU A 131 5.30 6.47 18.67
CA LEU A 131 5.17 6.96 17.30
C LEU A 131 5.60 8.43 17.27
N PRO A 132 6.32 8.90 16.24
CA PRO A 132 6.59 10.32 16.08
C PRO A 132 5.27 11.09 16.01
N LEU A 133 5.25 12.21 16.73
CA LEU A 133 4.13 13.17 16.78
C LEU A 133 3.95 13.88 15.45
#